data_AF-A0A928JQH7-F1
#
_entry.id   AF-A0A928JQH7-F1
#
_cell.length_a   1.000
_cell.length_b   1.000
_cell.length_c   1.000
_cell.angle_alpha   90.00
_cell.angle_beta   90.00
_cell.angle_gamma   90.00
#
_symmetry.space_group_name_H-M   'P 1'
#
loop_
_entity.id
_entity.type
_entity.pdbx_description
1 polymer ?
#
loop_
_entity_poly.entity_id
_entity_poly.type
_entity_poly.pdbx_seq_one_letter_code
_entity_poly.pdbx_strand_id
1 'polypeptide(L)'
;MSIESDFFRRMEPVYENLEPFGFVRDGDVYTYSAEFQDGAFRAEVTVREPEGHTDGEPDVFVTGKVIDTDLGEEYMPLRSPTAIGAFVGQVREDYAAILTPIADRCFRPLPFLFDQSNRIARRVRKTYGDGVEHTFPKYPDVGVFRDTPTQKWYGIVMAVSRARLERLSAEKLAKDRGEKLPPEKTKQGSTPQDNDAHPEDEIEILNVKLDPVKIPLLEQADGFYPCYHMNRKHWITVALDGSVSDDYIMELLEESRTLSIRKAKSSGSSSRRVPGEPLEWFVPANPKYYDIEDAFSHQDEIYWKQGG
;
A
#
# COMPACT_ATOMS: atom_id res chain seq x y z
N MET A 1 1.95 24.53 10.62
CA MET A 1 2.52 23.73 9.52
C MET A 1 3.82 24.38 9.10
N SER A 2 4.87 23.58 8.86
CA SER A 2 6.11 24.12 8.31
C SER A 2 5.98 24.29 6.79
N ILE A 3 6.83 25.11 6.19
CA ILE A 3 6.87 25.33 4.74
C ILE A 3 7.11 23.99 4.01
N GLU A 4 7.97 23.14 4.56
CA GLU A 4 8.27 21.80 4.04
C GLU A 4 7.05 20.88 4.14
N SER A 5 6.33 20.88 5.26
CA SER A 5 5.12 20.07 5.40
C SER A 5 4.07 20.41 4.34
N ASP A 6 3.97 21.68 3.94
CA ASP A 6 3.07 22.13 2.88
C ASP A 6 3.60 21.76 1.49
N PHE A 7 4.91 21.95 1.26
CA PHE A 7 5.57 21.62 0.00
C PHE A 7 5.50 20.13 -0.33
N PHE A 8 5.88 19.28 0.63
CA PHE A 8 5.94 17.83 0.47
C PHE A 8 4.66 17.12 0.89
N ARG A 9 3.57 17.89 1.07
CA ARG A 9 2.27 17.34 1.43
C ARG A 9 1.83 16.33 0.37
N ARG A 10 1.50 15.12 0.82
CA ARG A 10 1.08 14.01 -0.05
C ARG A 10 2.12 13.61 -1.09
N MET A 11 3.40 13.74 -0.75
CA MET A 11 4.49 13.25 -1.57
C MET A 11 5.40 12.33 -0.76
N GLU A 12 6.03 11.39 -1.45
CA GLU A 12 7.08 10.55 -0.89
C GLU A 12 8.41 10.75 -1.64
N PRO A 13 9.54 10.66 -0.94
CA PRO A 13 10.85 10.75 -1.56
C PRO A 13 11.14 9.55 -2.46
N VAL A 14 11.77 9.83 -3.60
CA VAL A 14 12.42 8.85 -4.47
C VAL A 14 13.90 8.88 -4.14
N TYR A 15 14.32 8.04 -3.18
CA TYR A 15 15.67 8.07 -2.61
C TYR A 15 16.79 7.96 -3.67
N GLU A 16 16.54 7.21 -4.75
CA GLU A 16 17.45 7.08 -5.91
C GLU A 16 17.77 8.42 -6.60
N ASN A 17 16.92 9.44 -6.45
CA ASN A 17 17.09 10.76 -7.07
C ASN A 17 17.77 11.78 -6.14
N LEU A 18 17.90 11.50 -4.84
CA LEU A 18 18.42 12.45 -3.86
C LEU A 18 19.91 12.78 -4.09
N GLU A 19 20.77 11.76 -4.15
CA GLU A 19 22.21 11.98 -4.38
C GLU A 19 22.48 12.62 -5.76
N PRO A 20 21.87 12.15 -6.88
CA PRO A 20 22.02 12.82 -8.19
C PRO A 20 21.52 14.27 -8.22
N PHE A 21 20.60 14.65 -7.33
CA PHE A 21 20.16 16.03 -7.20
C PHE A 21 21.18 16.91 -6.47
N GLY A 22 21.94 16.34 -5.54
CA GLY A 22 22.95 17.03 -4.74
C GLY A 22 22.82 16.83 -3.23
N PHE A 23 21.96 15.90 -2.77
CA PHE A 23 21.95 15.52 -1.36
C PHE A 23 23.20 14.71 -1.01
N VAL A 24 23.71 14.90 0.19
CA VAL A 24 24.78 14.10 0.78
C VAL A 24 24.16 13.10 1.75
N ARG A 25 24.45 11.81 1.55
CA ARG A 25 23.96 10.73 2.40
C ARG A 25 24.92 10.46 3.57
N ASP A 26 24.37 10.39 4.78
CA ASP A 26 25.03 9.89 5.99
C ASP A 26 24.09 8.92 6.72
N GLY A 27 24.38 7.62 6.60
CA GLY A 27 23.46 6.56 7.04
C GLY A 27 22.12 6.61 6.31
N ASP A 28 21.03 6.79 7.06
CA ASP A 28 19.65 6.88 6.57
C ASP A 28 19.13 8.33 6.46
N VAL A 29 20.06 9.29 6.54
CA VAL A 29 19.79 10.71 6.47
C VAL A 29 20.43 11.30 5.21
N TYR A 30 19.65 12.04 4.43
CA TYR A 30 20.08 12.75 3.24
C TYR A 30 19.97 14.25 3.51
N THR A 31 21.06 15.00 3.34
CA THR A 31 21.08 16.44 3.59
C THR A 31 21.46 17.22 2.34
N TYR A 32 20.66 18.22 2.00
CA TYR A 32 20.94 19.18 0.94
C TYR A 32 21.15 20.56 1.55
N SER A 33 22.16 21.28 1.07
CA SER A 33 22.51 22.61 1.55
C SER A 33 22.66 23.57 0.37
N ALA A 34 22.03 24.74 0.45
CA ALA A 34 22.15 25.78 -0.56
C ALA A 34 22.12 27.17 0.06
N GLU A 35 23.05 28.02 -0.36
CA GLU A 35 23.09 29.43 0.00
C GLU A 35 22.20 30.25 -0.93
N PHE A 36 21.55 31.29 -0.40
CA PHE A 36 20.70 32.21 -1.15
C PHE A 36 20.77 33.62 -0.54
N GLN A 37 20.14 34.60 -1.22
CA GLN A 37 20.26 36.03 -0.87
C GLN A 37 21.73 36.47 -0.75
N ASP A 38 22.50 36.21 -1.81
CA ASP A 38 23.94 36.53 -1.90
C ASP A 38 24.79 35.96 -0.76
N GLY A 39 24.38 34.81 -0.22
CA GLY A 39 25.10 34.11 0.85
C GLY A 39 24.69 34.53 2.26
N ALA A 40 23.72 35.43 2.43
CA ALA A 40 23.21 35.84 3.74
C ALA A 40 22.44 34.73 4.46
N PHE A 41 21.88 33.78 3.70
CA PHE A 41 21.15 32.64 4.26
C PHE A 41 21.59 31.32 3.65
N ARG A 42 21.51 30.26 4.44
CA ARG A 42 21.71 28.88 4.02
C ARG A 42 20.50 28.03 4.35
N ALA A 43 19.89 27.44 3.33
CA ALA A 43 18.87 26.42 3.49
C ALA A 43 19.53 25.06 3.75
N GLU A 44 19.04 24.33 4.74
CA GLU A 44 19.42 22.95 5.05
C GLU A 44 18.17 22.08 5.04
N VAL A 45 18.04 21.23 4.03
CA VAL A 45 16.89 20.32 3.84
C VAL A 45 17.35 18.91 4.15
N THR A 46 16.64 18.22 5.03
CA THR A 46 16.94 16.86 5.45
C THR A 46 15.80 15.92 5.07
N VAL A 47 16.13 14.85 4.36
CA VAL A 47 15.22 13.75 4.04
C VAL A 47 15.67 12.49 4.80
N ARG A 48 14.75 11.80 5.49
CA ARG A 48 15.05 10.57 6.24
C ARG A 48 14.29 9.37 5.70
N GLU A 49 14.92 8.20 5.73
CA GLU A 49 14.21 6.93 5.63
C GLU A 49 13.52 6.64 6.98
N PRO A 50 12.22 6.31 7.00
CA PRO A 50 11.57 5.93 8.25
C PRO A 50 12.11 4.58 8.71
N GLU A 51 12.86 4.58 9.82
CA GLU A 51 13.15 3.36 10.57
C GLU A 51 11.93 3.02 11.44
N GLY A 52 11.37 1.82 11.25
CA GLY A 52 10.41 1.22 12.19
C GLY A 52 9.29 2.16 12.62
N HIS A 53 8.34 2.42 11.72
CA HIS A 53 7.18 3.25 11.99
C HIS A 53 6.35 2.66 13.15
N THR A 54 6.11 3.46 14.20
CA THR A 54 5.10 3.15 15.23
C THR A 54 3.73 3.63 14.73
N ASP A 55 2.73 2.76 14.82
CA ASP A 55 1.37 3.04 14.37
C ASP A 55 0.86 4.39 14.89
N GLY A 56 0.50 5.30 13.97
CA GLY A 56 -0.33 6.47 14.26
C GLY A 56 0.30 7.86 14.07
N GLU A 57 1.60 7.98 13.81
CA GLU A 57 2.20 9.29 13.44
C GLU A 57 2.35 9.42 11.91
N PRO A 58 2.13 10.59 11.31
CA PRO A 58 2.42 10.77 9.90
C PRO A 58 3.92 10.60 9.66
N ASP A 59 4.31 9.91 8.58
CA ASP A 59 5.72 9.82 8.22
C ASP A 59 6.27 11.21 7.88
N VAL A 60 7.03 11.80 8.80
CA VAL A 60 7.76 13.04 8.52
C VAL A 60 9.07 12.68 7.84
N PHE A 61 9.02 12.59 6.51
CA PHE A 61 10.21 12.30 5.71
C PHE A 61 11.12 13.51 5.57
N VAL A 62 10.57 14.73 5.58
CA VAL A 62 11.29 15.95 5.23
C VAL A 62 11.24 16.94 6.36
N THR A 63 12.41 17.45 6.71
CA THR A 63 12.57 18.59 7.61
C THR A 63 13.48 19.61 6.95
N GLY A 64 13.37 20.88 7.33
CA GLY A 64 14.22 21.91 6.78
C GLY A 64 14.51 23.01 7.79
N LYS A 65 15.58 23.75 7.56
CA LYS A 65 16.00 24.91 8.36
C LYS A 65 16.59 25.96 7.42
N VAL A 66 16.44 27.23 7.79
CA VAL A 66 17.14 28.34 7.16
C VAL A 66 18.02 28.96 8.22
N ILE A 67 19.31 29.10 7.93
CA ILE A 67 20.33 29.61 8.85
C ILE A 67 20.79 30.96 8.33
N ASP A 68 20.82 31.95 9.21
CA ASP A 68 21.51 33.23 8.97
C ASP A 68 23.02 32.99 9.04
N THR A 69 23.74 33.24 7.94
CA THR A 69 25.15 32.85 7.83
C THR A 69 26.09 33.74 8.63
N ASP A 70 25.70 34.99 8.88
CA ASP A 70 26.46 35.94 9.68
C ASP A 70 26.39 35.58 11.17
N LEU A 71 25.20 35.17 11.63
CA LEU A 71 24.95 34.82 13.03
C LEU A 71 25.21 33.33 13.33
N GLY A 72 25.10 32.46 12.33
CA GLY A 72 25.14 31.01 12.49
C GLY A 72 23.92 30.43 13.20
N GLU A 73 22.81 31.16 13.24
CA GLU A 73 21.59 30.80 13.96
C GLU A 73 20.41 30.53 13.01
N GLU A 74 19.44 29.72 13.45
CA GLU A 74 18.24 29.48 12.66
C GLU A 74 17.39 30.76 12.54
N TYR A 75 17.00 31.09 11.32
CA TYR A 75 16.15 32.22 11.00
C TYR A 75 14.69 31.94 11.37
N MET A 76 14.40 32.00 12.67
CA MET A 76 13.08 31.75 13.26
C MET A 76 11.93 32.57 12.67
N PRO A 77 12.09 33.84 12.20
CA PRO A 77 11.00 34.58 11.57
C PRO A 77 10.37 33.87 10.38
N LEU A 78 11.11 33.00 9.67
CA LEU A 78 10.58 32.14 8.61
C LEU A 78 9.34 31.37 9.08
N ARG A 79 9.38 30.84 10.31
CA ARG A 79 8.35 29.97 10.92
C ARG A 79 7.20 30.72 11.56
N SER A 80 7.36 32.02 11.81
CA SER A 80 6.35 32.79 12.52
C SER A 80 5.29 33.36 11.56
N PRO A 81 4.01 32.94 11.64
CA PRO A 81 2.96 33.51 10.80
C PRO A 81 2.72 35.00 11.09
N THR A 82 3.13 35.50 12.25
CA THR A 82 3.03 36.92 12.62
C THR A 82 4.20 37.77 12.11
N ALA A 83 5.28 37.15 11.64
CA ALA A 83 6.36 37.86 10.99
C ALA A 83 5.91 38.26 9.57
N ILE A 84 5.45 39.50 9.45
CA ILE A 84 4.96 40.11 8.22
C ILE A 84 5.89 41.27 7.86
N GLY A 85 6.52 41.19 6.69
CA GLY A 85 7.43 42.21 6.17
C GLY A 85 7.99 41.78 4.82
N ALA A 86 8.36 42.75 3.97
CA ALA A 86 8.87 42.49 2.63
C ALA A 86 10.11 41.55 2.63
N PHE A 87 11.01 41.75 3.60
CA PHE A 87 12.20 40.92 3.76
C PHE A 87 11.87 39.46 4.14
N VAL A 88 11.03 39.24 5.16
CA VAL A 88 10.61 37.87 5.56
C VAL A 88 9.85 37.19 4.43
N GLY A 89 9.03 37.93 3.68
CA GLY A 89 8.35 37.45 2.48
C GLY A 89 9.33 36.97 1.42
N GLN A 90 10.35 37.77 1.11
CA GLN A 90 11.39 37.41 0.14
C GLN A 90 12.15 36.15 0.57
N VAL A 91 12.60 36.07 1.83
CA VAL A 91 13.30 34.89 2.35
C VAL A 91 12.44 33.62 2.24
N ARG A 92 11.12 33.73 2.48
CA ARG A 92 10.18 32.62 2.28
C ARG A 92 10.05 32.23 0.81
N GLU A 93 9.95 33.19 -0.09
CA GLU A 93 9.84 32.96 -1.53
C GLU A 93 11.11 32.29 -2.08
N ASP A 94 12.29 32.75 -1.68
CA ASP A 94 13.55 32.17 -2.15
C ASP A 94 13.78 30.77 -1.57
N TYR A 95 13.43 30.56 -0.30
CA TYR A 95 13.48 29.24 0.29
C TYR A 95 12.50 28.28 -0.41
N ALA A 96 11.28 28.74 -0.70
CA ALA A 96 10.32 27.99 -1.51
C ALA A 96 10.89 27.66 -2.91
N ALA A 97 11.60 28.61 -3.55
CA ALA A 97 12.25 28.39 -4.85
C ALA A 97 13.37 27.33 -4.80
N ILE A 98 13.99 27.11 -3.64
CA ILE A 98 14.92 25.99 -3.40
C ILE A 98 14.17 24.66 -3.25
N LEU A 99 13.03 24.66 -2.56
CA LEU A 99 12.22 23.45 -2.33
C LEU A 99 11.53 22.95 -3.61
N THR A 100 11.11 23.84 -4.51
CA THR A 100 10.43 23.49 -5.76
C THR A 100 11.20 22.45 -6.60
N PRO A 101 12.46 22.66 -7.00
CA PRO A 101 13.18 21.67 -7.80
C PRO A 101 13.46 20.37 -7.03
N ILE A 102 13.59 20.42 -5.69
CA ILE A 102 13.70 19.22 -4.86
C ILE A 102 12.42 18.40 -4.98
N ALA A 103 11.25 19.03 -4.80
CA ALA A 103 9.96 18.35 -4.96
C ALA A 103 9.78 17.77 -6.36
N ASP A 104 10.07 18.55 -7.40
CA ASP A 104 9.85 18.12 -8.79
C ASP A 104 10.74 16.94 -9.22
N ARG A 105 11.96 16.84 -8.69
CA ARG A 105 12.96 15.85 -9.14
C ARG A 105 13.16 14.69 -8.17
N CYS A 106 12.94 14.91 -6.88
CA CYS A 106 13.24 13.93 -5.84
C CYS A 106 12.00 13.37 -5.17
N PHE A 107 10.81 13.88 -5.48
CA PHE A 107 9.56 13.43 -4.88
C PHE A 107 8.55 12.99 -5.93
N ARG A 108 7.60 12.18 -5.50
CA ARG A 108 6.45 11.77 -6.30
C ARG A 108 5.18 11.83 -5.47
N PRO A 109 4.01 12.07 -6.10
CA PRO A 109 2.73 12.00 -5.41
C PRO A 109 2.51 10.64 -4.75
N LEU A 110 1.96 10.66 -3.53
CA LEU A 110 1.47 9.46 -2.87
C LEU A 110 0.32 8.83 -3.69
N PRO A 111 0.29 7.50 -3.85
CA PRO A 111 -0.76 6.83 -4.60
C PRO A 111 -2.14 6.91 -3.94
N PHE A 112 -2.20 7.15 -2.63
CA PHE A 112 -3.41 7.12 -1.82
C PHE A 112 -3.59 8.38 -0.97
N LEU A 113 -4.82 8.63 -0.52
CA LEU A 113 -5.18 9.77 0.32
C LEU A 113 -4.75 9.58 1.78
N PHE A 114 -4.91 8.37 2.34
CA PHE A 114 -4.64 8.12 3.75
C PHE A 114 -3.26 7.51 3.99
N ASP A 115 -2.69 7.83 5.17
CA ASP A 115 -1.33 7.43 5.53
C ASP A 115 -1.19 5.91 5.55
N GLN A 116 -2.12 5.18 6.17
CA GLN A 116 -2.05 3.72 6.28
C GLN A 116 -1.92 3.07 4.90
N SER A 117 -2.76 3.45 3.93
CA SER A 117 -2.70 2.92 2.56
C SER A 117 -1.34 3.15 1.91
N ASN A 118 -0.75 4.32 2.12
CA ASN A 118 0.59 4.65 1.63
C ASN A 118 1.71 3.89 2.35
N ARG A 119 1.56 3.60 3.66
CA ARG A 119 2.47 2.70 4.39
C ARG A 119 2.41 1.28 3.83
N ILE A 120 1.21 0.74 3.63
CA ILE A 120 1.01 -0.58 3.00
C ILE A 120 1.61 -0.62 1.60
N ALA A 121 1.38 0.40 0.77
CA ALA A 121 1.96 0.48 -0.58
C ALA A 121 3.50 0.42 -0.57
N ARG A 122 4.15 1.15 0.34
CA ARG A 122 5.61 1.11 0.51
C ARG A 122 6.09 -0.26 0.97
N ARG A 123 5.41 -0.88 1.95
CA ARG A 123 5.73 -2.24 2.41
C ARG A 123 5.57 -3.27 1.30
N VAL A 124 4.53 -3.18 0.47
CA VAL A 124 4.33 -4.02 -0.70
C VAL A 124 5.48 -3.87 -1.70
N ARG A 125 5.86 -2.63 -2.04
CA ARG A 125 7.00 -2.37 -2.94
C ARG A 125 8.31 -2.91 -2.37
N LYS A 126 8.57 -2.72 -1.08
CA LYS A 126 9.79 -3.19 -0.41
C LYS A 126 9.85 -4.72 -0.30
N THR A 127 8.75 -5.37 0.06
CA THR A 127 8.71 -6.82 0.30
C THR A 127 8.58 -7.62 -0.99
N TYR A 128 7.75 -7.17 -1.94
CA TYR A 128 7.42 -7.94 -3.14
C TYR A 128 7.99 -7.37 -4.43
N GLY A 129 8.47 -6.12 -4.43
CA GLY A 129 8.91 -5.41 -5.64
C GLY A 129 7.75 -4.87 -6.50
N ASP A 130 6.51 -5.08 -6.07
CA ASP A 130 5.30 -4.71 -6.82
C ASP A 130 4.89 -3.25 -6.50
N GLY A 131 4.64 -2.45 -7.53
CA GLY A 131 4.14 -1.07 -7.40
C GLY A 131 2.61 -0.97 -7.39
N VAL A 132 2.09 0.23 -7.15
CA VAL A 132 0.65 0.52 -7.32
C VAL A 132 0.36 0.81 -8.79
N GLU A 133 -0.63 0.12 -9.36
CA GLU A 133 -1.13 0.39 -10.71
C GLU A 133 -2.51 1.07 -10.66
N HIS A 134 -2.68 2.15 -11.42
CA HIS A 134 -3.97 2.83 -11.59
C HIS A 134 -4.64 2.35 -12.88
N THR A 135 -5.32 1.21 -12.82
CA THR A 135 -5.87 0.53 -14.01
C THR A 135 -7.16 1.15 -14.54
N PHE A 136 -7.79 2.06 -13.81
CA PHE A 136 -9.11 2.60 -14.12
C PHE A 136 -9.03 4.10 -14.41
N PRO A 137 -8.99 4.54 -15.69
CA PRO A 137 -8.87 5.97 -16.02
C PRO A 137 -10.02 6.84 -15.47
N LYS A 138 -11.21 6.25 -15.30
CA LYS A 138 -12.37 6.92 -14.70
C LYS A 138 -12.28 7.04 -13.18
N TYR A 139 -11.46 6.21 -12.54
CA TYR A 139 -11.31 6.11 -11.09
C TYR A 139 -9.81 6.15 -10.73
N PRO A 140 -9.15 7.31 -10.85
CA PRO A 140 -7.71 7.44 -10.66
C PRO A 140 -7.28 7.10 -9.23
N ASP A 141 -8.14 7.27 -8.24
CA ASP A 141 -7.84 6.98 -6.84
C ASP A 141 -7.87 5.48 -6.50
N VAL A 142 -8.25 4.63 -7.45
CA VAL A 142 -8.22 3.18 -7.29
C VAL A 142 -6.83 2.66 -7.64
N GLY A 143 -6.15 2.10 -6.64
CA GLY A 143 -4.83 1.49 -6.80
C GLY A 143 -4.91 -0.03 -6.73
N VAL A 144 -4.20 -0.71 -7.62
CA VAL A 144 -4.16 -2.18 -7.70
C VAL A 144 -2.76 -2.68 -7.40
N PHE A 145 -2.67 -3.68 -6.53
CA PHE A 145 -1.47 -4.49 -6.34
C PHE A 145 -1.51 -5.72 -7.24
N ARG A 146 -0.55 -5.79 -8.16
CA ARG A 146 -0.42 -6.85 -9.15
C ARG A 146 0.90 -7.57 -8.96
N ASP A 147 0.83 -8.90 -8.93
CA ASP A 147 2.03 -9.72 -8.89
C ASP A 147 2.75 -9.63 -10.25
N THR A 148 3.94 -9.05 -10.28
CA THR A 148 4.68 -8.79 -11.52
C THR A 148 4.89 -10.04 -12.38
N PRO A 149 5.28 -11.22 -11.84
CA PRO A 149 5.44 -12.45 -12.63
C PRO A 149 4.15 -12.98 -13.26
N THR A 150 3.04 -13.02 -12.51
CA THR A 150 1.78 -13.64 -13.00
C THR A 150 0.81 -12.65 -13.62
N GLN A 151 1.04 -11.35 -13.46
CA GLN A 151 0.16 -10.26 -13.86
C GLN A 151 -1.25 -10.34 -13.24
N LYS A 152 -1.40 -11.06 -12.12
CA LYS A 152 -2.68 -11.22 -11.42
C LYS A 152 -2.79 -10.27 -10.24
N TRP A 153 -3.98 -9.70 -10.07
CA TRP A 153 -4.29 -8.86 -8.92
C TRP A 153 -4.39 -9.69 -7.65
N TYR A 154 -3.78 -9.19 -6.59
CA TYR A 154 -3.88 -9.75 -5.25
C TYR A 154 -4.29 -8.69 -4.20
N GLY A 155 -4.34 -7.42 -4.56
CA GLY A 155 -4.91 -6.39 -3.71
C GLY A 155 -5.49 -5.26 -4.55
N ILE A 156 -6.53 -4.61 -4.05
CA ILE A 156 -7.09 -3.40 -4.65
C ILE A 156 -7.53 -2.45 -3.55
N VAL A 157 -7.02 -1.23 -3.61
CA VAL A 157 -7.33 -0.13 -2.71
C VAL A 157 -8.29 0.83 -3.39
N MET A 158 -9.33 1.28 -2.69
CA MET A 158 -10.29 2.26 -3.19
C MET A 158 -10.96 3.02 -2.05
N ALA A 159 -11.42 4.25 -2.30
CA ALA A 159 -12.21 5.03 -1.36
C ALA A 159 -13.70 4.64 -1.41
N VAL A 160 -14.33 4.50 -0.23
CA VAL A 160 -15.75 4.17 -0.07
C VAL A 160 -16.29 4.90 1.17
N SER A 161 -17.57 5.27 1.20
CA SER A 161 -18.16 5.83 2.42
C SER A 161 -18.33 4.77 3.51
N ARG A 162 -18.05 5.14 4.77
CA ARG A 162 -18.20 4.22 5.92
C ARG A 162 -19.63 3.68 6.04
N ALA A 163 -20.63 4.53 5.82
CA ALA A 163 -22.04 4.14 5.82
C ALA A 163 -22.36 3.02 4.81
N ARG A 164 -21.66 2.99 3.66
CA ARG A 164 -21.83 1.92 2.66
C ARG A 164 -21.29 0.59 3.16
N LEU A 165 -20.14 0.60 3.84
CA LEU A 165 -19.54 -0.61 4.42
C LEU A 165 -20.40 -1.18 5.54
N GLU A 166 -20.85 -0.35 6.47
CA GLU A 166 -21.74 -0.75 7.57
C GLU A 166 -23.05 -1.36 7.04
N ARG A 167 -23.60 -0.73 5.99
CA ARG A 167 -24.78 -1.25 5.32
C ARG A 167 -24.55 -2.61 4.67
N LEU A 168 -23.40 -2.84 4.01
CA LEU A 168 -23.08 -4.15 3.44
C LEU A 168 -23.06 -5.24 4.51
N SER A 169 -22.49 -4.94 5.68
CA SER A 169 -22.52 -5.83 6.84
C SER A 169 -23.95 -6.10 7.31
N ALA A 170 -24.79 -5.06 7.43
CA ALA A 170 -26.19 -5.22 7.82
C ALA A 170 -27.02 -6.03 6.80
N GLU A 171 -26.83 -5.81 5.51
CA GLU A 171 -27.51 -6.55 4.43
C GLU A 171 -27.14 -8.04 4.46
N LYS A 172 -25.86 -8.35 4.67
CA LYS A 172 -25.40 -9.74 4.81
C LYS A 172 -26.01 -10.40 6.05
N LEU A 173 -25.94 -9.72 7.19
CA LEU A 173 -26.46 -10.23 8.45
C LEU A 173 -27.98 -10.48 8.39
N ALA A 174 -28.74 -9.57 7.77
CA ALA A 174 -30.17 -9.76 7.53
C ALA A 174 -30.42 -10.99 6.63
N LYS A 175 -29.64 -11.15 5.56
CA LYS A 175 -29.75 -12.31 4.67
C LYS A 175 -29.48 -13.64 5.40
N ASP A 176 -28.46 -13.68 6.24
CA ASP A 176 -28.10 -14.88 7.01
C ASP A 176 -29.18 -15.21 8.06
N ARG A 177 -29.92 -14.21 8.56
CA ARG A 177 -31.09 -14.38 9.44
C ARG A 177 -32.42 -14.60 8.72
N GLY A 178 -32.45 -14.52 7.39
CA GLY A 178 -33.69 -14.59 6.61
C GLY A 178 -34.59 -13.35 6.74
N GLU A 179 -34.04 -12.22 7.18
CA GLU A 179 -34.70 -10.93 7.35
C GLU A 179 -34.59 -10.07 6.08
N LYS A 180 -35.53 -9.14 5.89
CA LYS A 180 -35.46 -8.12 4.83
C LYS A 180 -35.05 -6.78 5.45
N LEU A 181 -33.92 -6.23 5.00
CA LEU A 181 -33.51 -4.88 5.36
C LEU A 181 -34.38 -3.85 4.62
N PRO A 182 -34.75 -2.71 5.25
CA PRO A 182 -35.43 -1.62 4.56
C PRO A 182 -34.64 -1.14 3.32
N PRO A 183 -35.32 -0.72 2.23
CA PRO A 183 -34.65 -0.22 1.04
C PRO A 183 -33.83 1.04 1.34
N GLU A 184 -32.72 1.21 0.60
CA GLU A 184 -31.94 2.47 0.57
C GLU A 184 -32.86 3.65 0.28
N LYS A 185 -32.79 4.69 1.10
CA LYS A 185 -33.28 6.00 0.69
C LYS A 185 -32.28 6.59 -0.32
N THR A 186 -32.26 6.06 -1.53
CA THR A 186 -31.48 6.64 -2.63
C THR A 186 -32.07 8.01 -2.95
N LYS A 187 -31.27 9.08 -2.85
CA LYS A 187 -31.61 10.34 -3.51
C LYS A 187 -31.71 10.02 -5.01
N GLN A 188 -32.86 10.33 -5.63
CA GLN A 188 -33.09 10.08 -7.05
C GLN A 188 -32.03 10.84 -7.88
N GLY A 189 -31.18 10.10 -8.59
CA GLY A 189 -30.28 10.68 -9.61
C GLY A 189 -28.85 10.15 -9.63
N SER A 190 -28.34 9.49 -8.58
CA SER A 190 -26.98 8.96 -8.59
C SER A 190 -26.92 7.49 -8.99
N THR A 191 -26.03 7.17 -9.93
CA THR A 191 -25.60 5.79 -10.22
C THR A 191 -25.00 5.19 -8.92
N PRO A 192 -25.02 3.86 -8.67
CA PRO A 192 -24.41 3.26 -7.47
C PRO A 192 -22.89 3.48 -7.33
N GLN A 193 -22.31 4.16 -8.30
CA GLN A 193 -20.90 4.46 -8.50
C GLN A 193 -20.58 5.97 -8.33
N ASP A 194 -21.60 6.81 -8.15
CA ASP A 194 -21.46 8.23 -7.87
C ASP A 194 -21.83 8.45 -6.39
N ASN A 195 -20.88 8.17 -5.51
CA ASN A 195 -21.00 8.56 -4.11
C ASN A 195 -20.55 10.03 -4.00
N ASP A 196 -21.52 10.95 -4.00
CA ASP A 196 -21.34 12.31 -3.47
C ASP A 196 -21.22 12.26 -1.93
N ALA A 197 -20.23 11.51 -1.42
CA ALA A 197 -19.87 11.55 -0.02
C ALA A 197 -19.05 12.82 0.22
N HIS A 198 -19.27 13.48 1.36
CA HIS A 198 -18.33 14.50 1.80
C HIS A 198 -16.97 13.82 2.04
N PRO A 199 -15.83 14.44 1.68
CA PRO A 199 -14.49 13.84 1.84
C PRO A 199 -14.19 13.35 3.27
N GLU A 200 -14.92 13.86 4.26
CA GLU A 200 -14.75 13.55 5.68
C GLU A 200 -15.42 12.23 6.11
N ASP A 201 -16.29 11.64 5.28
CA ASP A 201 -16.97 10.36 5.54
C ASP A 201 -16.40 9.19 4.72
N GLU A 202 -15.38 9.45 3.91
CA GLU A 202 -14.70 8.45 3.09
C GLU A 202 -13.59 7.73 3.86
N ILE A 203 -13.45 6.44 3.57
CA ILE A 203 -12.40 5.58 4.07
C ILE A 203 -11.79 4.83 2.88
N GLU A 204 -10.47 4.70 2.87
CA GLU A 204 -9.81 3.76 1.95
C GLU A 204 -9.95 2.33 2.48
N ILE A 205 -10.35 1.43 1.58
CA ILE A 205 -10.44 0.01 1.87
C ILE A 205 -9.46 -0.76 1.00
N LEU A 206 -9.02 -1.91 1.49
CA LEU A 206 -8.26 -2.90 0.73
C LEU A 206 -9.10 -4.17 0.55
N ASN A 207 -9.34 -4.59 -0.69
CA ASN A 207 -9.82 -5.94 -0.94
C ASN A 207 -8.65 -6.90 -1.15
N VAL A 208 -8.68 -8.04 -0.45
CA VAL A 208 -7.73 -9.15 -0.57
C VAL A 208 -8.45 -10.46 -0.80
N LYS A 209 -7.79 -11.41 -1.47
CA LYS A 209 -8.29 -12.78 -1.61
C LYS A 209 -7.91 -13.63 -0.41
N LEU A 210 -8.85 -14.43 0.07
CA LEU A 210 -8.62 -15.39 1.14
C LEU A 210 -9.30 -16.73 0.86
N ASP A 211 -8.93 -17.74 1.64
CA ASP A 211 -9.67 -18.99 1.68
C ASP A 211 -11.12 -18.73 2.16
N PRO A 212 -12.15 -19.25 1.46
CA PRO A 212 -13.55 -19.09 1.86
C PRO A 212 -13.86 -19.50 3.30
N VAL A 213 -13.06 -20.38 3.90
CA VAL A 213 -13.22 -20.83 5.30
C VAL A 213 -12.86 -19.71 6.29
N LYS A 214 -11.91 -18.82 5.96
CA LYS A 214 -11.47 -17.73 6.85
C LYS A 214 -12.41 -16.53 6.83
N ILE A 215 -13.08 -16.28 5.69
CA ILE A 215 -13.88 -15.06 5.47
C ILE A 215 -14.96 -14.87 6.55
N PRO A 216 -15.82 -15.87 6.89
CA PRO A 216 -16.88 -15.66 7.87
C PRO A 216 -16.37 -15.37 9.29
N LEU A 217 -15.16 -15.82 9.64
CA LEU A 217 -14.54 -15.55 10.93
C LEU A 217 -14.03 -14.11 10.98
N LEU A 218 -13.36 -13.65 9.93
CA LEU A 218 -12.81 -12.31 9.87
C LEU A 218 -13.89 -11.22 9.78
N GLU A 219 -14.98 -11.46 9.08
CA GLU A 219 -16.10 -10.49 9.02
C GLU A 219 -16.80 -10.24 10.36
N GLN A 220 -16.49 -11.02 11.41
CA GLN A 220 -16.96 -10.78 12.78
C GLN A 220 -15.98 -9.91 13.59
N ALA A 221 -14.76 -9.71 13.08
CA ALA A 221 -13.75 -8.87 13.69
C ALA A 221 -13.87 -7.41 13.21
N ASP A 222 -13.45 -6.48 14.07
CA ASP A 222 -13.42 -5.06 13.74
C ASP A 222 -12.46 -4.79 12.55
N GLY A 223 -12.84 -3.86 11.69
CA GLY A 223 -12.06 -3.50 10.50
C GLY A 223 -12.26 -4.39 9.28
N PHE A 224 -13.08 -5.44 9.38
CA PHE A 224 -13.39 -6.34 8.27
C PHE A 224 -14.86 -6.24 7.84
N TYR A 225 -15.07 -6.21 6.52
CA TYR A 225 -16.39 -6.03 5.92
C TYR A 225 -16.62 -7.04 4.81
N PRO A 226 -17.90 -7.36 4.50
CA PRO A 226 -18.24 -8.12 3.32
C PRO A 226 -17.70 -7.44 2.07
N CYS A 227 -17.21 -8.25 1.13
CA CYS A 227 -16.52 -7.72 -0.03
C CYS A 227 -17.34 -6.70 -0.83
N TYR A 228 -16.74 -5.52 -1.02
CA TYR A 228 -17.20 -4.47 -1.92
C TYR A 228 -16.64 -4.69 -3.34
N HIS A 229 -17.52 -4.66 -4.36
CA HIS A 229 -17.25 -4.86 -5.81
C HIS A 229 -16.60 -6.17 -6.29
N MET A 230 -15.95 -6.98 -5.43
CA MET A 230 -15.37 -8.27 -5.83
C MET A 230 -16.21 -9.47 -5.39
N ASN A 231 -15.75 -10.67 -5.76
CA ASN A 231 -16.45 -11.92 -5.45
C ASN A 231 -16.39 -12.23 -3.95
N ARG A 232 -17.53 -12.05 -3.26
CA ARG A 232 -17.73 -12.29 -1.82
C ARG A 232 -17.38 -13.69 -1.30
N LYS A 233 -17.19 -14.69 -2.18
CA LYS A 233 -16.76 -16.03 -1.77
C LYS A 233 -15.25 -16.15 -1.53
N HIS A 234 -14.46 -15.31 -2.20
CA HIS A 234 -13.00 -15.43 -2.22
C HIS A 234 -12.29 -14.14 -1.86
N TRP A 235 -13.04 -13.06 -1.66
CA TRP A 235 -12.51 -11.76 -1.33
C TRP A 235 -13.18 -11.24 -0.08
N ILE A 236 -12.44 -10.45 0.69
CA ILE A 236 -12.90 -9.70 1.85
C ILE A 236 -12.47 -8.25 1.71
N THR A 237 -13.19 -7.34 2.35
CA THR A 237 -12.83 -5.93 2.46
C THR A 237 -12.20 -5.66 3.82
N VAL A 238 -11.04 -5.01 3.84
CA VAL A 238 -10.32 -4.54 5.03
C VAL A 238 -10.36 -3.02 5.05
N ALA A 239 -10.73 -2.43 6.18
CA ALA A 239 -10.68 -0.98 6.39
C ALA A 239 -9.23 -0.53 6.64
N LEU A 240 -8.80 0.55 5.98
CA LEU A 240 -7.49 1.17 6.18
C LEU A 240 -7.61 2.44 7.05
N ASP A 241 -8.24 2.28 8.23
CA ASP A 241 -8.45 3.33 9.24
C ASP A 241 -7.68 3.09 10.55
N GLY A 242 -6.72 2.16 10.54
CA GLY A 242 -5.95 1.75 11.72
C GLY A 242 -6.64 0.72 12.62
N SER A 243 -7.87 0.29 12.31
CA SER A 243 -8.52 -0.82 13.04
C SER A 243 -7.81 -2.16 12.86
N VAL A 244 -7.11 -2.33 11.74
CA VAL A 244 -6.27 -3.50 11.43
C VAL A 244 -4.82 -3.06 11.31
N SER A 245 -3.90 -3.74 11.99
CA SER A 245 -2.48 -3.38 11.99
C SER A 245 -1.83 -3.59 10.62
N ASP A 246 -0.81 -2.79 10.33
CA ASP A 246 -0.10 -2.88 9.06
C ASP A 246 0.54 -4.27 8.85
N ASP A 247 1.02 -4.90 9.93
CA ASP A 247 1.59 -6.25 9.88
C ASP A 247 0.56 -7.29 9.46
N TYR A 248 -0.64 -7.24 10.06
CA TYR A 248 -1.67 -8.21 9.71
C TYR A 248 -2.19 -7.99 8.28
N ILE A 249 -2.31 -6.73 7.85
CA ILE A 249 -2.63 -6.42 6.45
C ILE A 249 -1.60 -7.02 5.49
N MET A 250 -0.30 -6.95 5.83
CA MET A 250 0.76 -7.54 5.00
C MET A 250 0.69 -9.06 4.94
N GLU A 251 0.35 -9.74 6.04
CA GLU A 251 0.10 -11.20 6.06
C GLU A 251 -1.08 -11.58 5.13
N LEU A 252 -2.18 -10.82 5.19
CA LEU A 252 -3.35 -11.04 4.33
C LEU A 252 -3.02 -10.83 2.85
N LEU A 253 -2.18 -9.83 2.53
CA LEU A 253 -1.68 -9.60 1.18
C LEU A 253 -0.80 -10.74 0.68
N GLU A 254 0.06 -11.30 1.55
CA GLU A 254 0.89 -12.46 1.22
C GLU A 254 0.05 -13.69 0.86
N GLU A 255 -0.98 -13.97 1.67
CA GLU A 255 -1.92 -15.07 1.43
C GLU A 255 -2.69 -14.86 0.11
N SER A 256 -3.20 -13.64 -0.10
CA SER A 256 -3.90 -13.27 -1.33
C SER A 256 -3.02 -13.43 -2.58
N ARG A 257 -1.74 -13.03 -2.48
CA ARG A 257 -0.75 -13.19 -3.54
C ARG A 257 -0.50 -14.66 -3.84
N THR A 258 -0.30 -15.47 -2.80
CA THR A 258 -0.14 -16.93 -2.91
C THR A 258 -1.33 -17.59 -3.60
N LEU A 259 -2.56 -17.26 -3.21
CA LEU A 259 -3.78 -17.78 -3.83
C LEU A 259 -3.93 -17.36 -5.29
N SER A 260 -3.49 -16.15 -5.62
CA SER A 260 -3.54 -15.60 -6.99
C SER A 260 -2.56 -16.34 -7.91
N ILE A 261 -1.37 -16.67 -7.41
CA ILE A 261 -0.33 -17.42 -8.13
C ILE A 261 -0.72 -18.90 -8.29
N ARG A 262 -1.22 -19.57 -7.25
CA ARG A 262 -1.61 -21.01 -7.30
C ARG A 262 -2.62 -21.28 -8.42
N LYS A 263 -3.58 -20.37 -8.64
CA LYS A 263 -4.53 -20.47 -9.74
C LYS A 263 -3.89 -20.30 -11.13
N ALA A 264 -2.76 -19.61 -11.24
CA ALA A 264 -2.02 -19.50 -12.52
C ALA A 264 -1.38 -20.82 -12.93
N LYS A 265 -0.92 -21.61 -11.94
CA LYS A 265 -0.36 -22.95 -12.19
C LYS A 265 -1.42 -23.96 -12.64
N SER A 266 -2.67 -23.82 -12.19
CA SER A 266 -3.77 -24.72 -12.56
C SER A 266 -4.58 -24.29 -13.79
N SER A 267 -4.48 -23.03 -14.23
CA SER A 267 -5.28 -22.49 -15.35
C SER A 267 -4.49 -22.25 -16.64
N GLY A 268 -3.23 -22.68 -16.73
CA GLY A 268 -2.37 -22.50 -17.89
C GLY A 268 -1.95 -23.83 -18.52
N SER A 269 -2.65 -24.25 -19.58
CA SER A 269 -2.07 -25.16 -20.56
C SER A 269 -0.92 -24.43 -21.27
N SER A 270 0.23 -25.11 -21.34
CA SER A 270 1.50 -24.72 -21.98
C SER A 270 2.43 -23.75 -21.22
N SER A 271 2.95 -24.20 -20.07
CA SER A 271 4.23 -23.70 -19.53
C SER A 271 5.42 -24.29 -20.30
N ARG A 272 6.34 -23.42 -20.74
CA ARG A 272 7.65 -23.79 -21.25
C ARG A 272 8.43 -24.41 -20.08
N ARG A 273 8.58 -25.75 -20.13
CA ARG A 273 9.13 -26.59 -19.05
C ARG A 273 10.58 -26.24 -18.73
N VAL A 274 10.92 -26.23 -17.44
CA VAL A 274 12.28 -26.51 -16.97
C VAL A 274 12.44 -28.04 -17.01
N PRO A 275 13.42 -28.60 -17.74
CA PRO A 275 13.63 -30.05 -17.76
C PRO A 275 14.15 -30.53 -16.39
N GLY A 276 13.43 -31.43 -15.72
CA GLY A 276 14.02 -32.26 -14.65
C GLY A 276 13.21 -32.47 -13.37
N GLU A 277 12.18 -31.69 -13.07
CA GLU A 277 11.47 -31.85 -11.79
C GLU A 277 10.09 -32.53 -11.95
N PRO A 278 9.83 -33.66 -11.26
CA PRO A 278 8.49 -34.23 -11.20
C PRO A 278 7.57 -33.41 -10.29
N LEU A 279 6.36 -33.11 -10.80
CA LEU A 279 5.40 -32.17 -10.22
C LEU A 279 4.54 -32.73 -9.07
N GLU A 280 4.50 -34.04 -8.85
CA GLU A 280 3.69 -34.68 -7.82
C GLU A 280 4.07 -36.17 -7.71
N TRP A 281 4.02 -36.73 -6.51
CA TRP A 281 4.24 -38.17 -6.28
C TRP A 281 2.89 -38.90 -6.27
N PHE A 282 2.68 -39.78 -7.24
CA PHE A 282 1.55 -40.73 -7.22
C PHE A 282 1.95 -41.94 -6.36
N VAL A 283 1.34 -42.05 -5.18
CA VAL A 283 1.53 -43.19 -4.28
C VAL A 283 0.36 -44.18 -4.46
N PRO A 284 0.60 -45.49 -4.64
CA PRO A 284 -0.48 -46.45 -4.88
C PRO A 284 -1.49 -46.50 -3.72
N ALA A 285 -2.77 -46.51 -4.06
CA ALA A 285 -3.89 -46.38 -3.13
C ALA A 285 -4.16 -47.59 -2.21
N ASN A 286 -3.24 -48.57 -2.08
CA ASN A 286 -3.46 -49.72 -1.21
C ASN A 286 -2.17 -50.25 -0.53
N PRO A 287 -1.88 -49.78 0.71
CA PRO A 287 -0.71 -50.20 1.50
C PRO A 287 -0.66 -51.69 1.84
N LYS A 288 -1.76 -52.44 1.68
CA LYS A 288 -1.76 -53.90 1.95
C LYS A 288 -0.91 -54.72 0.97
N TYR A 289 -0.65 -54.20 -0.22
CA TYR A 289 0.04 -54.95 -1.28
C TYR A 289 1.43 -54.38 -1.62
N TYR A 290 1.78 -53.22 -1.08
CA TYR A 290 3.07 -52.59 -1.34
C TYR A 290 3.50 -51.75 -0.13
N ASP A 291 4.60 -52.17 0.51
CA ASP A 291 5.23 -51.43 1.60
C ASP A 291 6.19 -50.40 1.00
N ILE A 292 5.77 -49.14 1.08
CA ILE A 292 6.48 -48.02 0.46
C ILE A 292 7.69 -47.62 1.30
N GLU A 293 7.62 -47.76 2.63
CA GLU A 293 8.70 -47.37 3.53
C GLU A 293 9.89 -48.34 3.41
N ASP A 294 9.63 -49.64 3.36
CA ASP A 294 10.68 -50.65 3.12
C ASP A 294 11.34 -50.46 1.75
N ALA A 295 10.56 -50.18 0.70
CA ALA A 295 11.08 -50.03 -0.64
C ALA A 295 12.00 -48.81 -0.80
N PHE A 296 11.64 -47.66 -0.21
CA PHE A 296 12.49 -46.46 -0.23
C PHE A 296 13.68 -46.51 0.74
N SER A 297 13.68 -47.40 1.74
CA SER A 297 14.85 -47.60 2.60
C SER A 297 16.03 -48.26 1.87
N HIS A 298 15.80 -48.83 0.69
CA HIS A 298 16.81 -49.53 -0.09
C HIS A 298 17.12 -48.87 -1.45
N GLN A 299 16.21 -48.08 -2.03
CA GLN A 299 16.36 -47.48 -3.36
C GLN A 299 15.63 -46.13 -3.45
N ASP A 300 16.27 -45.12 -4.07
CA ASP A 300 15.67 -43.79 -4.27
C ASP A 300 14.66 -43.75 -5.43
N GLU A 301 14.72 -44.72 -6.36
CA GLU A 301 13.81 -44.84 -7.50
C GLU A 301 13.23 -46.25 -7.61
N ILE A 302 11.92 -46.35 -7.78
CA ILE A 302 11.19 -47.61 -7.89
C ILE A 302 10.41 -47.62 -9.21
N TYR A 303 10.66 -48.62 -10.05
CA TYR A 303 9.92 -48.84 -11.29
C TYR A 303 8.76 -49.81 -11.06
N TRP A 304 7.53 -49.36 -11.26
CA TRP A 304 6.34 -50.21 -11.07
C TRP A 304 5.70 -50.62 -12.40
N LYS A 305 5.20 -51.85 -12.46
CA LYS A 305 4.56 -52.40 -13.67
C LYS A 305 3.05 -52.18 -13.60
N GLN A 306 2.53 -51.23 -14.36
CA GLN A 306 1.10 -50.99 -14.43
C GLN A 306 0.43 -52.13 -15.23
N GLY A 307 -0.34 -52.98 -14.53
CA GLY A 307 -1.18 -54.00 -15.17
C GLY A 307 -2.35 -53.32 -15.88
N GLY A 308 -2.53 -53.61 -17.17
CA GLY A 308 -3.70 -53.19 -17.94
C GLY A 308 -4.95 -53.98 -17.57
#